data_AF-A0A7V6XJY1-F1
#
_entry.id   AF-A0A7V6XJY1-F1
#
_cell.length_a   1.000
_cell.length_b   1.000
_cell.length_c   1.000
_cell.angle_alpha   90.00
_cell.angle_beta   90.00
_cell.angle_gamma   90.00
#
_symmetry.space_group_name_H-M   'P 1'
#
loop_
_entity.id
_entity.type
_entity.pdbx_description
1 polymer ?
#
loop_
_entity_poly.entity_id
_entity_poly.type
_entity_poly.pdbx_seq_one_letter_code
_entity_poly.pdbx_strand_id
1 'polypeptide(L)' 'MDWTLLITIASIIGTIANIYKKRWCFIIWIFTNGFWCIYDISIGAYSQAILFAVYFMLAVHGLIKWGKK' A
#
# COMPACT_ATOMS: atom_id res chain seq x y z
N MET A 1 9.51 4.79 -18.48
CA MET A 1 8.77 5.96 -17.99
C MET A 1 7.52 5.47 -17.28
N ASP A 2 7.64 5.32 -15.96
CA ASP A 2 6.67 5.81 -14.98
C ASP A 2 5.42 5.00 -14.58
N TRP A 3 5.35 3.69 -14.86
CA TRP A 3 4.33 2.83 -14.20
C TRP A 3 4.47 2.83 -12.66
N THR A 4 5.71 2.88 -12.15
CA THR A 4 6.02 3.08 -10.72
C THR A 4 5.53 4.44 -10.21
N LEU A 5 5.46 5.45 -11.08
CA LEU A 5 4.98 6.79 -10.78
C LEU A 5 3.45 6.79 -10.63
N LEU A 6 2.72 6.03 -11.47
CA LEU A 6 1.28 5.80 -11.27
C LEU A 6 0.99 5.12 -9.92
N ILE A 7 1.78 4.12 -9.55
CA ILE A 7 1.66 3.43 -8.25
C ILE A 7 2.03 4.37 -7.09
N THR A 8 3.03 5.23 -7.28
CA THR A 8 3.39 6.29 -6.32
C THR A 8 2.24 7.27 -6.12
N ILE A 9 1.63 7.77 -7.21
CA ILE A 9 0.47 8.66 -7.16
C ILE A 9 -0.70 7.97 -6.46
N ALA A 10 -0.98 6.71 -6.78
CA ALA A 10 -2.01 5.93 -6.08
C ALA A 10 -1.70 5.82 -4.57
N SER A 11 -0.44 5.59 -4.19
CA SER A 11 -0.02 5.53 -2.79
C SER A 11 -0.26 6.84 -2.06
N ILE A 12 0.02 7.98 -2.71
CA ILE A 12 -0.25 9.33 -2.18
C ILE A 12 -1.76 9.56 -2.04
N ILE A 13 -2.57 9.18 -3.03
CA ILE A 13 -4.03 9.27 -2.97
C ILE A 13 -4.56 8.44 -1.79
N GLY A 14 -4.03 7.23 -1.59
CA GLY A 14 -4.30 6.42 -0.41
C GLY A 14 -4.01 7.17 0.88
N THR A 15 -2.84 7.79 1.00
CA THR A 15 -2.47 8.58 2.18
C THR A 15 -3.38 9.79 2.40
N ILE A 16 -3.79 10.50 1.35
CA ILE A 16 -4.75 11.60 1.44
C ILE A 16 -6.10 11.07 1.94
N ALA A 17 -6.59 9.96 1.38
CA ALA A 17 -7.82 9.32 1.83
C ALA A 17 -7.76 8.86 3.31
N ASN A 18 -6.58 8.45 3.79
CA ASN A 18 -6.35 8.13 5.20
C ASN A 18 -6.55 9.35 6.10
N ILE A 19 -6.03 10.52 5.70
CA ILE A 19 -6.19 11.78 6.45
C ILE A 19 -7.69 12.11 6.61
N TYR A 20 -8.47 11.92 5.56
CA TYR A 20 -9.93 12.09 5.58
C TYR A 20 -10.69 10.93 6.26
N LYS A 21 -9.98 10.00 6.91
CA LYS A 21 -10.53 8.81 7.59
C LYS A 21 -11.43 7.97 6.70
N LYS A 22 -11.13 7.88 5.40
CA LYS A 22 -11.91 7.09 4.44
C LYS A 22 -11.41 5.65 4.40
N ARG A 23 -12.32 4.69 4.54
CA ARG A 23 -12.01 3.26 4.59
C ARG A 23 -11.42 2.70 3.29
N TRP A 24 -11.72 3.30 2.13
CA TRP A 24 -11.19 2.85 0.83
C TRP A 24 -9.68 3.09 0.65
N CYS A 25 -9.07 3.92 1.51
CA CYS A 25 -7.61 4.08 1.58
C CYS A 25 -6.89 2.73 1.68
N PHE A 26 -7.38 1.85 2.55
CA PHE A 26 -6.74 0.56 2.79
C PHE A 26 -6.78 -0.36 1.56
N ILE A 27 -7.83 -0.26 0.73
CA ILE A 27 -7.91 -1.03 -0.51
C ILE A 27 -6.78 -0.61 -1.44
N ILE A 28 -6.55 0.70 -1.58
CA ILE A 28 -5.44 1.22 -2.39
C ILE A 28 -4.10 0.77 -1.83
N TRP A 29 -3.88 0.89 -0.52
CA TRP A 29 -2.63 0.45 0.10
C TRP A 29 -2.37 -1.04 -0.03
N ILE A 30 -3.40 -1.89 -0.02
CA ILE A 30 -3.25 -3.32 -0.33
C ILE A 30 -2.66 -3.49 -1.74
N PHE A 31 -3.24 -2.84 -2.76
CA PHE A 31 -2.72 -2.95 -4.11
C PHE A 31 -1.32 -2.34 -4.24
N THR A 32 -1.11 -1.12 -3.78
CA THR A 32 0.17 -0.42 -3.96
C THR A 32 1.30 -1.10 -3.20
N ASN A 33 1.09 -1.52 -1.94
CA ASN A 33 2.11 -2.23 -1.17
C ASN A 33 2.41 -3.60 -1.76
N GLY A 34 1.40 -4.30 -2.31
CA GLY A 34 1.61 -5.57 -3.01
C GLY A 34 2.49 -5.40 -4.25
N PHE A 35 2.23 -4.36 -5.06
CA PHE A 35 3.05 -4.04 -6.22
C PHE A 35 4.49 -3.67 -5.83
N TRP A 36 4.67 -2.81 -4.82
CA TRP A 36 6.01 -2.44 -4.34
C TRP A 36 6.79 -3.65 -3.81
N CYS A 37 6.13 -4.54 -3.06
CA CYS A 37 6.75 -5.77 -2.58
C CYS A 37 7.28 -6.64 -3.74
N ILE A 38 6.47 -6.86 -4.78
CA ILE A 38 6.88 -7.66 -5.95
C ILE A 38 8.02 -6.96 -6.72
N TYR A 39 7.89 -5.65 -6.90
CA TYR A 39 8.90 -4.84 -7.58
C TYR A 39 10.25 -4.87 -6.84
N ASP A 40 10.23 -4.69 -5.52
CA ASP A 40 11.43 -4.69 -4.68
C ASP A 40 12.13 -6.06 -4.68
N ILE A 41 11.37 -7.17 -4.73
CA ILE A 41 11.94 -8.51 -4.94
C ILE A 41 12.63 -8.60 -6.31
N SER A 42 12.02 -8.05 -7.36
CA SER A 42 12.57 -8.12 -8.72
C SER A 42 13.90 -7.38 -8.89
N ILE A 43 14.14 -6.33 -8.09
CA ILE A 43 15.39 -5.55 -8.10
C ILE A 43 16.39 -5.99 -7.00
N GLY A 44 16.07 -7.04 -6.22
CA GLY A 44 16.91 -7.54 -5.13
C GLY A 44 16.88 -6.72 -3.85
N ALA A 45 15.96 -5.77 -3.71
CA ALA A 45 15.78 -4.91 -2.54
C ALA A 45 14.95 -5.60 -1.44
N TYR A 46 15.45 -6.72 -0.90
CA TYR A 46 14.72 -7.55 0.07
C TYR A 46 14.25 -6.78 1.33
N SER A 47 15.03 -5.81 1.82
CA SER A 47 14.64 -4.99 2.97
C SER A 47 13.38 -4.16 2.69
N GLN A 48 13.29 -3.55 1.49
CA GLN A 48 12.09 -2.81 1.09
C GLN A 48 10.93 -3.76 0.82
N ALA A 49 11.18 -4.90 0.20
CA ALA A 49 10.15 -5.91 -0.02
C ALA A 49 9.49 -6.37 1.28
N ILE A 50 10.28 -6.69 2.31
CA ILE A 50 9.76 -7.08 3.63
C ILE A 50 8.96 -5.94 4.26
N LEU A 51 9.44 -4.69 4.17
CA LEU A 51 8.72 -3.52 4.67
C LEU A 51 7.34 -3.38 4.02
N PHE A 52 7.27 -3.49 2.69
CA PHE A 52 6.01 -3.40 1.96
C PHE A 52 5.10 -4.61 2.20
N ALA A 53 5.65 -5.80 2.42
CA ALA A 53 4.88 -6.97 2.84
C ALA A 53 4.21 -6.75 4.22
N VAL A 54 4.93 -6.17 5.18
CA VAL A 54 4.35 -5.81 6.49
C VAL A 54 3.29 -4.72 6.33
N TYR A 55 3.53 -3.70 5.51
CA TYR A 55 2.56 -2.65 5.23
C TYR A 55 1.30 -3.17 4.52
N PHE A 56 1.46 -4.16 3.64
CA PHE A 56 0.33 -4.87 3.05
C PHE A 56 -0.53 -5.55 4.13
N MET A 57 0.09 -6.29 5.06
CA MET A 57 -0.64 -6.93 6.16
C MET A 57 -1.34 -5.91 7.07
N LEU A 58 -0.66 -4.79 7.38
CA LEU A 58 -1.24 -3.71 8.18
C LEU A 58 -2.41 -3.03 7.45
N ALA A 59 -2.35 -2.87 6.13
CA ALA A 59 -3.45 -2.34 5.34
C ALA A 59 -4.67 -3.27 5.37
N VAL A 60 -4.47 -4.58 5.27
CA VAL A 60 -5.54 -5.58 5.46
C VAL A 60 -6.14 -5.49 6.86
N HIS A 61 -5.29 -5.43 7.90
CA HIS A 61 -5.75 -5.30 9.28
C HIS A 61 -6.55 -4.00 9.50
N GLY A 62 -6.07 -2.88 8.95
CA GLY A 62 -6.74 -1.59 8.97
C GLY A 62 -8.12 -1.64 8.30
N LEU A 63 -8.23 -2.28 7.13
CA LEU A 63 -9.49 -2.46 6.41
C LEU A 63 -10.54 -3.24 7.23
N ILE A 64 -10.10 -4.28 7.94
CA ILE A 64 -10.95 -5.10 8.81
C ILE A 64 -11.37 -4.29 10.05
N LYS A 65 -10.41 -3.65 10.72
CA LYS A 65 -10.65 -2.93 11.98
C LYS A 65 -11.52 -1.69 11.80
N TRP A 66 -11.29 -0.90 10.75
CA TRP A 66 -12.14 0.26 10.42
C TRP A 66 -13.49 -0.12 9.82
N GLY A 67 -13.68 -1.39 9.45
CA GLY A 67 -14.96 -1.91 9.01
C GLY A 67 -15.93 -2.30 10.09
N LYS A 68 -15.44 -2.48 11.31
CA LYS A 68 -16.23 -2.88 12.48
C LYS A 68 -16.73 -1.68 13.30
N LYS A 69 -16.83 -0.50 12.69
CA LYS A 69 -17.42 0.69 13.29
C LYS A 69 -18.81 0.94 12.75
#